data_AF-A0A369UKQ7-F1
#
_entry.id   AF-A0A369UKQ7-F1
#
_cell.length_a   1.000
_cell.length_b   1.000
_cell.length_c   1.000
_cell.angle_alpha   90.00
_cell.angle_beta   90.00
_cell.angle_gamma   90.00
#
_symmetry.space_group_name_H-M   'P 1'
#
loop_
_entity.id
_entity.type
_entity.pdbx_description
1 polymer ?
#
loop_
_entity_poly.entity_id
_entity_poly.type
_entity_poly.pdbx_seq_one_letter_code
_entity_poly.pdbx_strand_id
1 'polypeptide(L)' 'MAASDQLYAEIAFVAYHFHWSLDEVLALEHRERRRFCEHISRINKTMSADEARRSLDLEG' A
#
# COMPACT_ATOMS: atom_id res chain seq x y z
N MET A 1 19.38 0.67 -7.52
CA MET A 1 18.59 -0.36 -6.82
C MET A 1 18.41 -1.52 -7.79
N ALA A 2 18.73 -2.74 -7.38
CA ALA A 2 18.55 -3.90 -8.24
C ALA A 2 17.04 -4.14 -8.44
N ALA A 3 16.63 -4.70 -9.59
CA ALA A 3 15.23 -5.03 -9.86
C ALA A 3 14.60 -5.91 -8.76
N SER A 4 15.41 -6.70 -8.07
CA SER A 4 15.02 -7.53 -6.92
C SER A 4 14.59 -6.71 -5.69
N ASP A 5 15.25 -5.59 -5.38
CA ASP A 5 14.88 -4.76 -4.21
C ASP A 5 13.49 -4.18 -4.36
N GLN A 6 13.14 -3.75 -5.57
CA GLN A 6 11.83 -3.18 -5.86
C GLN A 6 10.72 -4.24 -5.76
N LEU A 7 10.98 -5.46 -6.22
CA LEU A 7 10.05 -6.58 -6.07
C LEU A 7 9.82 -6.92 -4.59
N TYR A 8 10.88 -6.99 -3.78
CA TYR A 8 10.74 -7.24 -2.34
C TYR A 8 9.95 -6.15 -1.63
N ALA A 9 10.15 -4.88 -2.00
CA ALA A 9 9.38 -3.78 -1.45
C ALA A 9 7.88 -3.88 -1.79
N GLU A 10 7.54 -4.23 -3.02
CA GLU A 10 6.13 -4.42 -3.44
C GLU A 10 5.46 -5.55 -2.67
N ILE A 11 6.16 -6.68 -2.52
CA ILE A 11 5.64 -7.85 -1.79
C ILE A 11 5.41 -7.50 -0.32
N ALA A 12 6.39 -6.88 0.33
CA ALA A 12 6.30 -6.50 1.74
C ALA A 12 5.17 -5.47 1.97
N PHE A 13 5.00 -4.53 1.06
CA PHE A 13 3.96 -3.50 1.16
C PHE A 13 2.55 -4.09 1.06
N VAL A 14 2.32 -4.99 0.10
CA VAL A 14 1.02 -5.68 -0.05
C VAL A 14 0.74 -6.58 1.15
N ALA A 15 1.71 -7.39 1.58
CA ALA A 15 1.55 -8.29 2.73
C ALA A 15 1.27 -7.51 4.03
N TYR A 16 1.91 -6.36 4.22
CA TYR A 16 1.68 -5.51 5.39
C TYR A 16 0.25 -4.96 5.46
N HIS A 17 -0.33 -4.56 4.31
CA HIS A 17 -1.65 -3.92 4.27
C HIS A 17 -2.83 -4.89 4.21
N PHE A 18 -2.69 -6.03 3.53
CA PHE A 18 -3.78 -6.99 3.37
C PHE A 18 -3.66 -8.22 4.27
N HIS A 19 -2.53 -8.37 4.98
CA HIS A 19 -2.21 -9.55 5.79
C HIS A 19 -2.24 -10.87 5.00
N TRP A 20 -2.07 -10.81 3.68
CA TRP A 20 -1.94 -11.98 2.83
C TRP A 20 -0.62 -12.71 3.11
N SER A 21 -0.64 -14.02 2.94
CA SER A 21 0.56 -14.82 3.04
C SER A 21 1.52 -14.51 1.90
N LEU A 22 2.82 -14.76 2.12
CA LEU A 22 3.85 -14.52 1.10
C LEU A 22 3.54 -15.26 -0.21
N ASP A 23 3.04 -16.50 -0.12
CA ASP A 23 2.63 -17.32 -1.26
C ASP A 23 1.53 -16.66 -2.08
N GLU A 24 0.50 -16.11 -1.43
CA GLU A 24 -0.59 -15.42 -2.12
C GLU A 24 -0.11 -14.18 -2.87
N VAL A 25 0.82 -13.41 -2.28
CA VAL A 25 1.38 -12.21 -2.92
C VAL A 25 2.33 -12.57 -4.07
N LEU A 26 3.07 -13.67 -3.93
CA LEU A 26 3.95 -14.18 -4.99
C LEU A 26 3.15 -14.77 -6.16
N ALA A 27 1.97 -15.34 -5.91
CA ALA A 27 1.09 -15.90 -6.94
C ALA A 27 0.49 -14.83 -7.88
N LEU A 28 0.44 -13.57 -7.46
CA LEU A 28 -0.02 -12.46 -8.31
C LEU A 28 0.96 -12.20 -9.46
N GLU A 29 0.46 -11.73 -10.60
CA GLU A 29 1.36 -11.20 -11.61
C GLU A 29 2.04 -9.91 -11.12
N HIS A 30 3.24 -9.60 -11.62
CA HIS A 30 3.94 -8.37 -11.27
C HIS A 30 3.08 -7.12 -11.54
N ARG A 31 2.29 -7.12 -12.63
CA ARG A 31 1.36 -6.04 -12.95
C ARG A 31 0.24 -5.89 -11.92
N GLU A 32 -0.26 -6.99 -11.38
CA GLU A 32 -1.31 -6.95 -10.36
C GLU A 32 -0.77 -6.41 -9.04
N ARG A 33 0.41 -6.87 -8.60
CA ARG A 33 1.09 -6.32 -7.42
C ARG A 33 1.26 -4.81 -7.50
N ARG A 34 1.68 -4.29 -8.66
CA ARG A 34 1.81 -2.84 -8.90
C ARG A 34 0.48 -2.11 -8.74
N ARG A 35 -0.61 -2.65 -9.30
CA ARG A 35 -1.96 -2.06 -9.15
C ARG A 35 -2.41 -2.04 -7.69
N PHE A 36 -2.17 -3.11 -6.94
CA PHE A 36 -2.47 -3.13 -5.51
C PHE A 36 -1.69 -2.06 -4.75
N CYS A 37 -0.39 -1.90 -5.02
CA CYS A 37 0.43 -0.85 -4.41
C CYS A 37 -0.12 0.57 -4.70
N GLU A 38 -0.55 0.83 -5.93
CA GLU A 38 -1.18 2.11 -6.31
C GLU A 38 -2.51 2.33 -5.57
N HIS A 39 -3.36 1.30 -5.49
CA HIS A 39 -4.64 1.38 -4.79
C HIS A 39 -4.47 1.62 -3.28
N ILE A 40 -3.59 0.87 -2.62
CA ILE A 40 -3.25 1.07 -1.21
C ILE A 40 -2.78 2.51 -0.99
N SER A 41 -1.86 2.98 -1.82
CA SER A 41 -1.32 4.34 -1.71
C SER A 41 -2.40 5.41 -1.87
N ARG A 42 -3.37 5.19 -2.77
CA ARG A 42 -4.50 6.11 -2.99
C ARG A 42 -5.44 6.12 -1.79
N ILE A 43 -5.76 4.96 -1.23
CA ILE A 43 -6.62 4.84 -0.05
C ILE A 43 -5.96 5.53 1.15
N ASN A 44 -4.69 5.22 1.43
CA ASN A 44 -3.95 5.83 2.55
C ASN A 44 -3.86 7.34 2.42
N LYS A 45 -3.64 7.88 1.21
CA LYS A 45 -3.63 9.33 0.97
C LYS A 45 -4.98 9.97 1.29
N THR A 46 -6.08 9.37 0.85
CA THR A 46 -7.42 9.88 1.13
C THR A 46 -7.74 9.83 2.63
N MET A 47 -7.42 8.72 3.30
CA MET A 47 -7.67 8.56 4.73
C MET A 47 -6.83 9.53 5.57
N SER A 48 -5.54 9.67 5.24
CA SER A 48 -4.65 10.60 5.95
C SER A 48 -5.09 12.05 5.75
N ALA A 49 -5.59 12.40 4.55
CA ALA A 49 -6.12 13.73 4.28
C ALA A 49 -7.45 13.99 5.02
N ASP A 50 -8.31 12.99 5.15
CA ASP A 50 -9.56 13.07 5.94
C ASP A 50 -9.25 13.24 7.44
N GLU A 51 -8.31 12.45 7.96
CA GLU A 51 -7.85 12.55 9.35
C GLU A 51 -7.25 13.92 9.66
N ALA A 52 -6.36 14.42 8.80
CA ALA A 52 -5.77 15.75 8.95
C ALA A 52 -6.81 16.87 8.88
N ARG A 53 -7.89 16.69 8.12
CA ARG A 53 -8.99 17.66 8.04
C ARG A 53 -9.81 17.65 9.32
N ARG A 54 -10.15 16.45 9.83
CA ARG A 54 -10.87 16.29 11.10
C ARG A 54 -10.10 16.82 12.30
N SER A 55 -8.77 16.71 12.33
CA SER A 55 -7.97 17.29 13.41
C SER A 55 -8.00 18.82 13.40
N LEU A 56 -8.03 19.45 12.22
CA LEU A 56 -8.16 20.92 12.10
C LEU A 56 -9.53 21.43 12.54
N ASP A 57 -10.61 20.66 12.28
CA ASP A 57 -11.97 21.04 12.67
C ASP A 57 -12.22 20.95 14.20
N LEU A 58 -11.38 20.24 14.96
CA LEU A 58 -11.49 20.07 16.42
C LEU A 58 -10.72 21.12 17.22
N GLU A 59 -9.84 21.90 16.58
CA GLU A 59 -9.04 22.95 17.21
C GLU A 59 -9.63 24.38 17.00
N GLY A 60 -10.76 24.50 16.29
CA GLY A 60 -11.47 25.76 16.01
C GLY A 60 -12.75 25.91 16.82
#